data_AF-A0A2A4U1M8-F1
#
_entry.id   AF-A0A2A4U1M8-F1
#
_cell.length_a   1.000
_cell.length_b   1.000
_cell.length_c   1.000
_cell.angle_alpha   90.00
_cell.angle_beta   90.00
_cell.angle_gamma   90.00
#
_symmetry.space_group_name_H-M   'P 1'
#
loop_
_entity.id
_entity.type
_entity.pdbx_description
1 polymer ?
#
loop_
_entity_poly.entity_id
_entity_poly.type
_entity_poly.pdbx_seq_one_letter_code
_entity_poly.pdbx_strand_id
1 'polypeptide(L)' 'MDKADDYFQQALAINKELGIKEIMANQLSNLGIVAHKRGDMTKAVGLSREALVLYQDIGMPHRVKLVQSWIDEVEAK' A
#
# COMPACT_ATOMS: atom_id res chain seq x y z
N MET A 1 -15.41 -12.51 32.31
CA MET A 1 -14.06 -11.95 32.07
C MET A 1 -13.35 -12.71 30.97
N ASP A 2 -13.43 -12.30 29.73
CA ASP A 2 -14.60 -11.91 28.95
C ASP A 2 -14.18 -12.04 27.48
N LYS A 3 -14.84 -12.90 26.70
CA LYS A 3 -14.55 -13.06 25.27
C LYS A 3 -14.59 -11.72 24.52
N ALA A 4 -15.35 -10.75 25.05
CA ALA A 4 -15.38 -9.38 24.57
C ALA A 4 -13.98 -8.72 24.60
N ASP A 5 -13.22 -8.88 25.67
CA ASP A 5 -11.89 -8.29 25.80
C ASP A 5 -10.92 -8.90 24.78
N ASP A 6 -10.98 -10.22 24.56
CA ASP A 6 -10.17 -10.90 23.54
C ASP A 6 -10.52 -10.42 22.11
N TYR A 7 -11.81 -10.23 21.81
CA TYR A 7 -12.24 -9.69 20.51
C TYR A 7 -11.81 -8.23 20.33
N PHE A 8 -11.92 -7.41 21.37
CA PHE A 8 -11.46 -6.01 21.33
C PHE A 8 -9.94 -5.93 21.16
N GLN A 9 -9.16 -6.79 21.82
CA GLN A 9 -7.71 -6.86 21.65
C GLN A 9 -7.31 -7.32 20.25
N GLN A 10 -7.99 -8.33 19.70
CA GLN A 10 -7.76 -8.78 18.32
C GLN A 10 -8.13 -7.70 17.31
N ALA A 11 -9.28 -7.05 17.46
CA ALA A 11 -9.69 -5.94 16.61
C ALA A 11 -8.72 -4.75 16.69
N LEU A 12 -8.21 -4.43 17.89
CA LEU A 12 -7.20 -3.39 18.07
C LEU A 12 -5.88 -3.75 17.40
N ALA A 13 -5.43 -5.00 17.52
CA ALA A 13 -4.23 -5.48 16.85
C ALA A 13 -4.37 -5.42 15.33
N ILE A 14 -5.51 -5.87 14.79
CA ILE A 14 -5.83 -5.80 13.36
C ILE A 14 -5.91 -4.35 12.88
N ASN A 15 -6.63 -3.47 13.59
CA ASN A 15 -6.74 -2.06 13.21
C ASN A 15 -5.38 -1.35 13.26
N LYS A 16 -4.53 -1.71 14.24
CA LYS A 16 -3.16 -1.20 14.34
C LYS A 16 -2.31 -1.69 13.17
N GLU A 17 -2.38 -2.98 12.84
CA GLU A 17 -1.64 -3.56 11.73
C GLU A 17 -2.11 -2.97 10.38
N LEU A 18 -3.44 -2.90 10.16
CA LEU A 18 -4.06 -2.31 8.99
C LEU A 18 -3.67 -0.83 8.83
N GLY A 19 -3.77 -0.05 9.89
CA GLY A 19 -3.40 1.37 9.88
C GLY A 19 -1.91 1.59 9.60
N ILE A 20 -1.04 0.75 10.16
CA ILE A 20 0.41 0.80 9.86
C ILE A 20 0.66 0.45 8.39
N LYS A 21 0.07 -0.65 7.89
CA LYS A 21 0.22 -1.07 6.50
C LYS A 21 -0.33 -0.04 5.51
N GLU A 22 -1.46 0.59 5.82
CA GLU A 22 -2.04 1.66 5.01
C GLU A 22 -1.10 2.87 4.95
N ILE A 23 -0.54 3.30 6.09
CA ILE A 23 0.43 4.40 6.14
C ILE A 23 1.66 4.06 5.30
N MET A 24 2.20 2.85 5.44
CA MET A 24 3.36 2.39 4.66
C MET A 24 3.06 2.38 3.16
N ALA A 25 1.90 1.86 2.74
CA ALA A 25 1.49 1.84 1.34
C ALA A 25 1.38 3.25 0.74
N ASN A 26 0.79 4.18 1.48
CA ASN A 26 0.68 5.58 1.08
C ASN A 26 2.07 6.24 0.95
N GLN A 27 2.97 5.98 1.90
CA GLN A 27 4.35 6.51 1.87
C GLN A 27 5.13 5.98 0.67
N LEU A 28 5.08 4.69 0.41
CA LEU A 28 5.73 4.06 -0.74
C LEU A 28 5.19 4.62 -2.06
N SER A 29 3.87 4.76 -2.17
CA SER A 29 3.24 5.36 -3.37
C SER A 29 3.70 6.81 -3.59
N ASN A 30 3.77 7.62 -2.53
CA ASN A 30 4.28 8.99 -2.61
C ASN A 30 5.75 9.04 -3.01
N LEU A 31 6.58 8.15 -2.46
CA LEU A 31 7.99 8.03 -2.85
C LEU A 31 8.13 7.61 -4.32
N GLY A 32 7.26 6.71 -4.81
CA GLY A 32 7.19 6.32 -6.21
C GLY A 32 6.90 7.50 -7.13
N ILE A 33 5.91 8.34 -6.76
CA ILE A 33 5.59 9.58 -7.48
C ILE A 33 6.78 10.55 -7.48
N VAL A 34 7.49 10.68 -6.35
CA VAL A 34 8.68 11.53 -6.27
C VAL A 34 9.81 11.00 -7.15
N ALA A 35 10.05 9.69 -7.17
CA ALA A 35 11.05 9.06 -8.04
C ALA A 35 10.70 9.24 -9.52
N HIS A 36 9.43 9.07 -9.89
CA HIS A 36 8.91 9.34 -11.24
C HIS A 36 9.17 10.79 -11.65
N LYS A 37 8.87 11.75 -10.77
CA LYS A 37 9.15 13.18 -11.01
C LYS A 37 10.63 13.50 -11.15
N ARG A 38 11.52 12.67 -10.59
CA ARG A 38 12.98 12.79 -10.72
C ARG A 38 13.52 12.06 -11.96
N GLY A 39 12.67 11.41 -12.75
CA GLY A 39 13.06 10.63 -13.93
C GLY A 39 13.59 9.24 -13.63
N ASP A 40 13.61 8.81 -12.35
CA ASP A 40 14.04 7.47 -11.96
C ASP A 40 12.84 6.51 -12.02
N MET A 41 12.54 6.05 -13.24
CA MET A 41 11.40 5.17 -13.52
C MET A 41 11.55 3.79 -12.85
N THR A 42 12.77 3.23 -12.82
CA THR A 42 13.02 1.94 -12.18
C THR A 42 12.68 1.99 -10.70
N LYS A 43 13.13 3.04 -10.00
CA LYS A 43 12.80 3.22 -8.58
C LYS A 43 11.32 3.54 -8.37
N ALA A 44 10.71 4.31 -9.26
CA ALA A 44 9.28 4.61 -9.19
C ALA A 44 8.42 3.35 -9.27
N VAL A 45 8.70 2.48 -10.24
CA VAL A 45 7.99 1.20 -10.41
C VAL A 45 8.23 0.26 -9.24
N GLY A 46 9.47 0.16 -8.74
CA GLY A 46 9.78 -0.64 -7.55
C GLY A 46 8.94 -0.22 -6.33
N LEU A 47 8.95 1.08 -6.00
CA LEU A 47 8.20 1.63 -4.88
C LEU A 47 6.69 1.47 -5.04
N SER A 48 6.17 1.65 -6.26
CA SER A 48 4.75 1.42 -6.56
C SER A 48 4.36 -0.05 -6.42
N ARG A 49 5.23 -1.00 -6.79
CA ARG A 49 4.99 -2.44 -6.58
C ARG A 49 4.95 -2.81 -5.10
N GLU A 50 5.84 -2.25 -4.29
CA GLU A 50 5.81 -2.46 -2.84
C GLU A 50 4.52 -1.91 -2.22
N ALA A 51 4.08 -0.72 -2.65
CA ALA A 51 2.79 -0.15 -2.24
C ALA A 51 1.60 -1.03 -2.68
N LEU A 52 1.67 -1.60 -3.90
CA LEU A 52 0.63 -2.48 -4.46
C LEU A 52 0.38 -3.70 -3.58
N VAL A 53 1.46 -4.38 -3.15
CA VAL A 53 1.36 -5.56 -2.27
C VAL A 53 0.70 -5.19 -0.95
N LEU A 54 1.09 -4.06 -0.34
CA LEU A 54 0.46 -3.61 0.90
C LEU A 54 -1.02 -3.25 0.71
N TYR A 55 -1.39 -2.61 -0.41
CA TYR A 55 -2.79 -2.32 -0.73
C TYR A 55 -3.62 -3.60 -0.95
N GLN A 56 -3.01 -4.67 -1.49
CA GLN A 56 -3.65 -5.98 -1.61
C GLN A 56 -3.86 -6.62 -0.22
N ASP A 57 -2.84 -6.59 0.63
CA ASP A 57 -2.88 -7.16 1.99
C ASP A 57 -3.94 -6.50 2.87
N ILE A 58 -4.15 -5.18 2.72
CA ILE A 58 -5.15 -4.43 3.49
C ILE A 58 -6.53 -4.37 2.82
N GLY A 59 -6.70 -5.01 1.65
CA GLY A 59 -7.99 -5.07 0.95
C GLY A 59 -8.46 -3.73 0.38
N MET A 60 -7.58 -2.94 -0.23
CA MET A 60 -7.89 -1.67 -0.90
C MET A 60 -7.94 -1.81 -2.44
N PRO A 61 -8.97 -2.43 -3.02
CA PRO A 61 -9.02 -2.76 -4.45
C PRO A 61 -8.94 -1.53 -5.38
N HIS A 62 -9.48 -0.39 -4.95
CA HIS A 62 -9.37 0.87 -5.71
C HIS A 62 -7.92 1.36 -5.81
N ARG A 63 -7.15 1.25 -4.73
CA ARG A 63 -5.71 1.61 -4.73
C ARG A 63 -4.90 0.62 -5.54
N VAL A 64 -5.18 -0.68 -5.40
CA VAL A 64 -4.55 -1.73 -6.20
C VAL A 64 -4.72 -1.46 -7.70
N LYS A 65 -5.96 -1.21 -8.15
CA LYS A 65 -6.25 -0.93 -9.56
C LYS A 65 -5.55 0.33 -10.06
N LEU A 66 -5.53 1.40 -9.25
CA LEU A 66 -4.88 2.66 -9.60
C LEU A 66 -3.37 2.47 -9.79
N VAL A 67 -2.72 1.81 -8.83
CA VAL A 67 -1.27 1.58 -8.86
C VAL A 67 -0.89 0.63 -10.00
N GLN A 68 -1.68 -0.42 -10.23
CA GLN A 68 -1.45 -1.36 -11.34
C GLN A 68 -1.56 -0.66 -12.71
N SER A 69 -2.60 0.15 -12.92
CA SER A 69 -2.77 0.91 -14.18
C SER A 69 -1.57 1.80 -14.45
N TRP A 70 -1.06 2.49 -13.42
CA TRP A 70 0.12 3.34 -13.56
C TRP A 70 1.38 2.53 -13.88
N ILE A 71 1.58 1.36 -13.26
CA ILE A 71 2.72 0.47 -13.58
C ILE A 71 2.64 0.01 -15.04
N ASP A 72 1.48 -0.47 -15.47
CA ASP A 72 1.26 -0.96 -16.84
C ASP A 72 1.52 0.15 -17.87
N GLU A 73 1.06 1.38 -17.60
CA GLU A 73 1.29 2.55 -18.45
C GLU A 73 2.77 2.95 -18.54
N VAL A 74 3.53 2.76 -17.47
CA VAL A 74 4.97 3.07 -17.42
C VAL A 74 5.79 1.99 -18.11
N GLU A 75 5.43 0.71 -17.95
CA GLU A 75 6.14 -0.41 -18.56
C GLU A 75 5.80 -0.62 -20.04
N ALA A 76 4.65 -0.13 -20.51
CA ALA A 76 4.27 -0.18 -21.92
C ALA A 76 4.98 0.87 -22.82
N LYS A 77 5.80 1.75 -22.24
CA LYS A 77 6.57 2.80 -22.94
C LYS A 77 8.03 2.41 -23.07
#